data_AF-A0A519KVG9-F1
#
_entry.id   AF-A0A519KVG9-F1
#
_cell.length_a   1.000
_cell.length_b   1.000
_cell.length_c   1.000
_cell.angle_alpha   90.00
_cell.angle_beta   90.00
_cell.angle_gamma   90.00
#
_symmetry.space_group_name_H-M   'P 1'
#
loop_
_entity.id
_entity.type
_entity.pdbx_description
1 polymer ?
#
loop_
_entity_poly.entity_id
_entity_poly.type
_entity_poly.pdbx_seq_one_letter_code
_entity_poly.pdbx_strand_id
1 'polypeptide(L)'
;MKILNSFLILTFLTFSTLIFAQKKTKGKTLHLKPSTENRTIVLADENSPHFTQFGIMSRNHEEFRKKYGIAVIYQNCVISQFLSQKAKENNKLVAKELTEKYGDNWRKDLGFIPYGL
;
A
#
# COMPACT_ATOMS: atom_id res chain seq x y z
N MET A 1 46.62 49.80 32.91
CA MET A 1 45.88 48.80 33.72
C MET A 1 44.62 48.45 32.94
N LYS A 2 44.53 47.30 32.25
CA LYS A 2 44.11 45.97 32.76
C LYS A 2 42.86 46.13 33.65
N ILE A 3 41.66 45.70 33.23
CA ILE A 3 41.11 44.32 33.30
C ILE A 3 39.77 44.37 32.51
N LEU A 4 39.61 43.73 31.35
CA LEU A 4 39.09 42.37 31.09
C LEU A 4 37.84 41.97 31.90
N ASN A 5 36.88 41.31 31.26
CA ASN A 5 35.64 40.69 31.78
C ASN A 5 34.43 41.64 31.70
N SER A 6 33.44 41.44 30.83
CA SER A 6 32.64 40.22 30.76
C SER A 6 31.98 40.08 29.38
N PHE A 7 32.45 39.11 28.60
CA PHE A 7 31.67 38.51 27.53
C PHE A 7 30.77 37.44 28.16
N LEU A 8 29.45 37.60 28.07
CA LEU A 8 28.48 36.52 28.30
C LEU A 8 27.18 36.94 27.60
N ILE A 9 27.13 36.85 26.27
CA ILE A 9 26.53 35.71 25.55
C ILE A 9 25.16 35.35 26.15
N LEU A 10 24.11 35.96 25.62
CA LEU A 10 22.74 35.45 25.78
C LEU A 10 21.97 35.52 24.46
N THR A 11 22.56 34.93 23.42
CA THR A 11 21.82 34.52 22.22
C THR A 11 21.19 33.15 22.49
N PHE A 12 20.08 33.11 23.23
CA PHE A 12 19.24 31.91 23.29
C PHE A 12 18.37 31.86 22.03
N LEU A 13 19.00 31.38 20.95
CA LEU A 13 18.31 30.79 19.80
C LEU A 13 17.46 29.64 20.31
N THR A 14 16.13 29.81 20.32
CA THR A 14 15.19 28.70 20.46
C THR A 14 15.19 27.88 19.17
N PHE A 15 16.25 27.10 18.98
CA PHE A 15 16.23 25.98 18.04
C PHE A 15 15.29 24.94 18.63
N SER A 16 14.05 24.92 18.14
CA SER A 16 13.18 23.75 18.26
C SER A 16 13.89 22.58 17.59
N THR A 17 14.52 21.73 18.39
CA THR A 17 15.10 20.47 17.93
C THR A 17 13.95 19.60 17.43
N LEU A 18 13.74 19.56 16.11
CA LEU A 18 13.02 18.46 15.47
C LEU A 18 13.89 17.21 15.64
N ILE A 19 13.59 16.39 16.65
CA ILE A 19 14.21 15.07 16.78
C ILE A 19 13.63 14.19 15.66
N PHE A 20 14.32 14.11 14.53
CA PHE A 20 14.17 12.98 13.62
C PHE A 20 14.99 11.81 14.15
N ALA A 21 14.31 10.88 14.83
CA ALA A 21 14.88 9.58 15.16
C ALA A 21 14.90 8.70 13.89
N GLN A 22 15.91 8.86 13.03
CA GLN A 22 16.18 7.88 11.97
C GLN A 22 17.31 6.93 12.40
N LYS A 23 16.93 5.80 12.99
CA LYS A 23 17.83 4.66 13.18
C LYS A 23 18.05 3.98 11.83
N LYS A 24 19.23 4.16 11.24
CA LYS A 24 19.72 3.31 10.14
C LYS A 24 19.96 1.91 10.70
N THR A 25 19.01 1.00 10.46
CA THR A 25 19.27 -0.43 10.52
C THR A 25 19.18 -0.95 9.09
N LYS A 26 20.32 -1.27 8.49
CA LYS A 26 20.36 -2.15 7.32
C LYS A 26 19.85 -3.52 7.82
N GLY A 27 18.66 -3.90 7.39
CA GLY A 27 18.07 -5.19 7.71
C GLY A 27 16.62 -5.23 7.27
N LYS A 28 16.36 -5.92 6.16
CA LYS A 28 15.03 -6.47 5.85
C LYS A 28 14.51 -7.17 7.11
N THR A 29 13.35 -6.77 7.62
CA THR A 29 12.28 -7.64 8.16
C THR A 29 11.13 -6.72 8.58
N LEU A 30 10.04 -6.79 7.82
CA LEU A 30 8.79 -6.09 8.10
C LEU A 30 8.07 -6.89 9.21
N HIS A 31 8.19 -6.43 10.45
CA HIS A 31 7.44 -6.99 11.57
C HIS A 31 6.01 -6.43 11.57
N LEU A 32 5.09 -7.17 10.96
CA LEU A 32 3.69 -7.18 11.39
C LEU A 32 3.38 -8.54 12.00
N LYS A 33 3.00 -8.56 13.29
CA LYS A 33 2.22 -9.63 13.93
C LYS A 33 1.67 -9.13 15.28
N PRO A 34 0.59 -9.70 15.83
CA PRO A 34 -0.48 -10.52 15.25
C PRO A 34 -1.89 -9.99 15.61
N SER A 35 -2.90 -10.15 14.74
CA SER A 35 -4.25 -10.47 15.22
C SER A 35 -4.56 -11.91 14.83
N THR A 36 -4.89 -12.67 15.86
CA THR A 36 -5.16 -14.10 15.87
C THR A 36 -6.40 -14.43 15.06
N GLU A 37 -6.24 -15.03 13.88
CA GLU A 37 -7.05 -16.16 13.38
C GLU A 37 -6.40 -16.72 12.11
N ASN A 38 -6.25 -18.04 12.03
CA ASN A 38 -5.57 -18.76 10.95
C ASN A 38 -6.35 -18.69 9.62
N ARG A 39 -6.34 -17.55 8.94
CA ARG A 39 -6.50 -17.51 7.48
C ARG A 39 -5.15 -17.15 6.91
N THR A 40 -4.53 -18.11 6.24
CA THR A 40 -3.43 -17.85 5.32
C THR A 40 -3.96 -16.86 4.28
N ILE A 41 -3.79 -15.56 4.54
CA ILE A 41 -3.84 -14.56 3.49
C ILE A 41 -2.65 -14.95 2.63
N VAL A 42 -2.90 -15.70 1.57
CA VAL A 42 -1.94 -15.85 0.49
C VAL A 42 -1.83 -14.44 -0.06
N LEU A 43 -0.88 -13.69 0.49
CA LEU A 43 -0.46 -12.41 -0.04
C LEU A 43 -0.03 -12.74 -1.46
N ALA A 44 -0.91 -12.43 -2.41
CA ALA A 44 -0.53 -12.47 -3.81
C ALA A 44 0.77 -11.68 -3.92
N ASP A 45 1.80 -12.32 -4.46
CA ASP A 45 3.06 -11.65 -4.77
C ASP A 45 2.74 -10.31 -5.44
N GLU A 46 3.30 -9.20 -4.97
CA GLU A 46 3.04 -7.88 -5.57
C GLU A 46 3.33 -7.86 -7.07
N ASN A 47 4.15 -8.80 -7.55
CA ASN A 47 4.50 -8.97 -8.96
C ASN A 47 3.46 -9.79 -9.78
N SER A 48 2.48 -10.43 -9.13
CA SER A 48 1.44 -11.19 -9.81
C SER A 48 0.32 -10.26 -10.31
N PRO A 49 -0.24 -10.49 -11.51
CA PRO A 49 -1.38 -9.71 -12.00
C PRO A 49 -2.56 -9.73 -11.02
N HIS A 50 -3.05 -8.55 -10.64
CA HIS A 50 -4.09 -8.43 -9.63
C HIS A 50 -4.99 -7.22 -9.86
N PHE A 51 -6.25 -7.31 -9.45
CA PHE A 51 -7.10 -6.13 -9.28
C PHE A 51 -6.80 -5.45 -7.95
N THR A 52 -6.71 -4.12 -7.96
CA THR A 52 -6.67 -3.28 -6.76
C THR A 52 -8.07 -2.76 -6.46
N GLN A 53 -8.56 -3.02 -5.25
CA GLN A 53 -9.83 -2.48 -4.76
C GLN A 53 -9.59 -1.72 -3.46
N PHE A 54 -10.23 -0.56 -3.29
CA PHE A 54 -10.18 0.17 -2.02
C PHE A 54 -11.36 -0.21 -1.14
N GLY A 55 -11.11 -0.29 0.17
CA GLY A 55 -12.14 -0.55 1.18
C GLY A 55 -11.98 -1.89 1.89
N ILE A 56 -13.05 -2.30 2.57
CA ILE A 56 -13.12 -3.56 3.29
C ILE A 56 -13.41 -4.68 2.29
N MET A 57 -12.74 -5.83 2.45
CA MET A 57 -13.01 -7.02 1.66
C MET A 57 -14.44 -7.49 1.88
N SER A 58 -15.28 -7.40 0.85
CA SER A 58 -16.69 -7.77 0.91
C SER A 58 -16.94 -9.27 0.72
N ARG A 59 -16.02 -10.00 0.07
CA ARG A 59 -16.08 -11.45 -0.12
C ARG A 59 -14.72 -12.07 -0.37
N ASN A 60 -14.65 -13.40 -0.30
CA ASN A 60 -13.49 -14.19 -0.71
C ASN A 60 -13.40 -14.27 -2.25
N HIS A 61 -12.19 -14.12 -2.81
CA HIS A 61 -11.91 -14.20 -4.25
C HIS A 61 -10.99 -15.37 -4.62
N GLU A 62 -10.87 -16.37 -3.75
CA GLU A 62 -9.98 -17.51 -3.97
C GLU A 62 -10.38 -18.33 -5.20
N GLU A 63 -11.68 -18.53 -5.44
CA GLU A 63 -12.18 -19.24 -6.63
C GLU A 63 -11.83 -18.47 -7.92
N PHE A 64 -12.01 -17.14 -7.90
CA PHE A 64 -11.60 -16.28 -9.00
C PHE A 64 -10.09 -16.40 -9.27
N ARG A 65 -9.27 -16.33 -8.21
CA ARG A 65 -7.82 -16.49 -8.30
C ARG A 65 -7.43 -17.87 -8.85
N LYS A 66 -8.07 -18.95 -8.40
CA LYS A 66 -7.82 -20.32 -8.89
C LYS A 66 -8.17 -20.46 -10.38
N LYS A 67 -9.28 -19.85 -10.81
CA LYS A 67 -9.77 -19.96 -12.18
C LYS A 67 -8.96 -19.11 -13.17
N TYR A 68 -8.62 -17.89 -12.78
CA TYR A 68 -8.04 -16.90 -13.69
C TYR A 68 -6.55 -16.63 -13.46
N GLY A 69 -5.98 -17.06 -12.33
CA GLY A 69 -4.63 -16.71 -11.92
C GLY A 69 -4.48 -15.25 -11.47
N ILE A 70 -5.58 -14.50 -11.37
CA ILE A 70 -5.60 -13.09 -11.01
C ILE A 70 -6.08 -12.91 -9.57
N ALA A 71 -5.30 -12.21 -8.75
CA ALA A 71 -5.69 -11.91 -7.38
C ALA A 71 -6.53 -10.63 -7.28
N VAL A 72 -7.19 -10.43 -6.13
CA VAL A 72 -7.82 -9.16 -5.76
C VAL A 72 -7.17 -8.68 -4.46
N ILE A 73 -6.50 -7.54 -4.52
CA ILE A 73 -5.81 -6.92 -3.38
C ILE A 73 -6.64 -5.74 -2.89
N TYR A 74 -6.99 -5.79 -1.60
CA TYR A 74 -7.69 -4.69 -0.94
C TYR A 74 -6.69 -3.73 -0.31
N GLN A 75 -6.84 -2.44 -0.62
CA GLN A 75 -6.09 -1.35 -0.03
C GLN A 75 -7.01 -0.50 0.87
N ASN A 76 -6.38 0.24 1.79
CA ASN A 76 -7.06 1.09 2.75
C ASN A 76 -7.91 2.18 2.07
N CYS A 77 -8.88 2.72 2.80
CA CYS A 77 -9.81 3.74 2.31
C CYS A 77 -9.21 5.14 2.09
N VAL A 78 -7.98 5.39 2.56
CA VAL A 78 -7.29 6.67 2.36
C VAL A 78 -6.63 6.64 0.99
N ILE A 79 -7.34 7.17 0.00
CA ILE A 79 -6.94 7.12 -1.41
C ILE A 79 -6.33 8.45 -1.81
N SER A 80 -5.02 8.47 -2.12
CA SER A 80 -4.40 9.63 -2.77
C SER A 80 -4.70 9.61 -4.28
N GLN A 81 -4.58 10.77 -4.94
CA GLN A 81 -4.72 10.85 -6.40
C GLN A 81 -3.77 9.90 -7.13
N PHE A 82 -2.53 9.78 -6.65
CA PHE A 82 -1.55 8.86 -7.21
C PHE A 82 -1.98 7.39 -7.08
N LEU A 83 -2.46 6.97 -5.90
CA LEU A 83 -2.92 5.59 -5.67
C LEU A 83 -4.16 5.28 -6.51
N SER A 84 -5.11 6.22 -6.58
CA SER A 84 -6.29 6.12 -7.43
C SER A 84 -5.91 5.88 -8.89
N GLN A 85 -5.02 6.71 -9.44
CA GLN A 85 -4.60 6.60 -10.84
C GLN A 85 -3.86 5.28 -11.10
N LYS A 86 -2.94 4.90 -10.22
CA LYS A 86 -2.21 3.62 -10.31
C LYS A 86 -3.16 2.42 -10.31
N ALA A 87 -4.14 2.39 -9.41
CA ALA A 87 -5.13 1.32 -9.34
C ALA A 87 -5.98 1.26 -10.61
N LYS A 88 -6.43 2.41 -11.11
CA LYS A 88 -7.22 2.51 -12.35
C LYS A 88 -6.47 1.98 -13.57
N GLU A 89 -5.22 2.39 -13.75
CA GLU A 89 -4.38 1.95 -14.87
C GLU A 89 -4.11 0.45 -14.80
N ASN A 90 -3.71 -0.04 -13.63
CA ASN A 90 -3.50 -1.47 -13.39
C ASN A 90 -4.77 -2.30 -13.68
N ASN A 91 -5.91 -1.90 -13.13
CA ASN A 91 -7.16 -2.64 -13.31
C ASN A 91 -7.60 -2.68 -14.77
N LYS A 92 -7.37 -1.62 -15.53
CA LYS A 92 -7.61 -1.61 -16.99
C LYS A 92 -6.75 -2.61 -17.74
N LEU A 93 -5.47 -2.73 -17.38
CA LEU A 93 -4.57 -3.70 -17.99
C LEU A 93 -5.00 -5.14 -17.70
N VAL A 94 -5.30 -5.44 -16.44
CA VAL A 94 -5.78 -6.77 -16.01
C VAL A 94 -7.11 -7.11 -16.67
N ALA A 95 -8.05 -6.16 -16.73
CA ALA A 95 -9.34 -6.37 -17.39
C ALA A 95 -9.18 -6.63 -18.89
N LYS A 96 -8.26 -5.92 -19.55
CA LYS A 96 -7.94 -6.15 -20.96
C LYS A 96 -7.41 -7.56 -21.16
N GLU A 97 -6.41 -7.98 -20.39
CA GLU A 97 -5.82 -9.33 -20.47
C GLU A 97 -6.87 -10.42 -20.25
N LEU A 98 -7.71 -10.27 -19.22
CA LEU A 98 -8.79 -11.22 -18.94
C LEU A 98 -9.82 -11.27 -20.06
N THR A 99 -10.17 -10.14 -20.65
CA THR A 99 -11.14 -10.05 -21.73
C THR A 99 -10.58 -10.68 -23.01
N GLU A 100 -9.31 -10.43 -23.33
CA GLU A 100 -8.61 -11.05 -24.47
C GLU A 100 -8.55 -12.58 -24.34
N LYS A 101 -8.33 -13.10 -23.13
CA LYS A 101 -8.15 -14.55 -22.90
C LYS A 101 -9.46 -15.31 -22.65
N TYR A 102 -10.44 -14.69 -22.01
CA TYR A 102 -11.63 -15.37 -21.49
C TYR A 102 -12.97 -14.72 -21.91
N GLY A 103 -12.94 -13.66 -22.71
CA GLY A 103 -14.11 -12.83 -23.02
C GLY A 103 -14.66 -12.14 -21.76
N ASP A 104 -15.88 -11.63 -21.78
CA ASP A 104 -16.45 -10.87 -20.65
C ASP A 104 -16.95 -11.73 -19.45
N ASN A 105 -16.84 -13.07 -19.54
CA ASN A 105 -17.35 -13.97 -18.50
C ASN A 105 -16.68 -13.77 -17.14
N TRP A 106 -15.40 -13.34 -17.12
CA TRP A 106 -14.67 -13.06 -15.88
C TRP A 106 -15.34 -11.98 -15.02
N ARG A 107 -16.16 -11.09 -15.61
CA ARG A 107 -16.87 -10.04 -14.86
C ARG A 107 -17.96 -10.63 -13.96
N LYS A 108 -18.66 -11.66 -14.44
CA LYS A 108 -19.72 -12.36 -13.68
C LYS A 108 -19.11 -13.16 -12.54
N ASP A 109 -18.04 -13.89 -12.82
CA ASP A 109 -17.28 -14.65 -11.81
C ASP A 109 -16.57 -13.72 -10.83
N LEU A 110 -16.13 -12.58 -11.36
CA LEU A 110 -15.81 -11.31 -10.72
C LEU A 110 -16.74 -11.04 -9.55
N GLY A 111 -18.00 -10.83 -9.93
CA GLY A 111 -19.13 -10.52 -9.06
C GLY A 111 -19.09 -9.11 -8.48
N PHE A 112 -18.15 -8.26 -8.91
CA PHE A 112 -18.06 -6.83 -8.59
C PHE A 112 -17.29 -6.11 -9.71
N ILE A 113 -17.40 -4.78 -9.73
CA ILE A 113 -16.65 -3.94 -10.66
C ILE A 113 -15.39 -3.44 -9.94
N PRO A 114 -14.18 -3.84 -10.37
CA PRO A 114 -12.94 -3.29 -9.84
C PRO A 114 -12.85 -1.78 -9.97
N TYR A 115 -12.16 -1.14 -9.04
CA TYR A 115 -11.96 0.30 -9.05
C TYR A 115 -11.46 0.83 -10.41
N GLY A 116 -12.16 1.84 -10.94
CA GLY A 116 -11.73 2.54 -12.16
C GLY A 116 -12.03 1.84 -13.49
N LEU A 117 -12.82 0.75 -13.45
CA LEU A 117 -13.39 0.07 -14.62
C LEU A 117 -14.84 0.46 -14.90
#